data_AF-A0A5E4KZ56-F1
#
_entry.id   AF-A0A5E4KZ56-F1
#
_cell.length_a   1.000
_cell.length_b   1.000
_cell.length_c   1.000
_cell.angle_alpha   90.00
_cell.angle_beta   90.00
_cell.angle_gamma   90.00
#
_symmetry.space_group_name_H-M   'P 1'
#
loop_
_entity.id
_entity.type
_entity.pdbx_description
1 polymer ?
#
loop_
_entity_poly.entity_id
_entity_poly.type
_entity_poly.pdbx_seq_one_letter_code
_entity_poly.pdbx_strand_id
1 'polypeptide(L)'
;MSLIELFPTYPFILKSPRNYKIKFGTRSLYVDLPWQSYRFLQEAMNTGLSTTEEVREEWRKFLQNYNNSLVFHGKPLVSVSLRTTPFSKKAILRLDVKWDLFIEYLEEKATGFLLEIETGEECIMKVYREILINLFSIIGDTDRRIDPQYSLLTRERFRKLLERTGDYSYIKNLLVQLKEIIMQVEERLKNKISSIHLYTTNLIMDIQLLDALVDIVNIPAAYLFLRNLLENLVKLFVYLDIGKSIDYPDGILSSMFLYEYETFDLKKQRVYSLNTLRENEIKISKIVSVLPSEEELDVLVFINKLKEKQIPTLGINRDFLKEFSKIKGLNVNLDILYSTCSDIIHNQPPLPFFSLLEVKFFKHFLEKYIQSIQVIAEKLIDGKIELEEVHVSP
;
A
#
# COMPACT_ATOMS: atom_id res chain seq x y z
N MET A 1 4.90 -12.99 -23.69
CA MET A 1 5.87 -11.89 -23.48
C MET A 1 6.88 -12.33 -22.45
N SER A 2 8.16 -12.02 -22.68
CA SER A 2 9.21 -12.28 -21.69
C SER A 2 9.18 -11.22 -20.58
N LEU A 3 9.76 -11.51 -19.40
CA LEU A 3 9.85 -10.54 -18.32
C LEU A 3 10.54 -9.24 -18.76
N ILE A 4 11.54 -9.35 -19.63
CA ILE A 4 12.25 -8.22 -20.25
C ILE A 4 11.30 -7.23 -20.95
N GLU A 5 10.26 -7.73 -21.61
CA GLU A 5 9.31 -6.91 -22.39
C GLU A 5 8.24 -6.25 -21.51
N LEU A 6 7.97 -6.86 -20.35
CA LEU A 6 6.93 -6.43 -19.42
C LEU A 6 7.46 -5.49 -18.34
N PHE A 7 8.75 -5.61 -17.99
CA PHE A 7 9.34 -4.88 -16.88
C PHE A 7 9.34 -3.37 -17.13
N PRO A 8 8.93 -2.54 -16.16
CA PRO A 8 8.88 -1.09 -16.32
C PRO A 8 10.27 -0.51 -16.57
N THR A 9 10.34 0.52 -17.42
CA THR A 9 11.58 1.22 -17.75
C THR A 9 11.43 2.70 -17.46
N TYR A 10 12.49 3.36 -17.00
CA TYR A 10 12.52 4.82 -16.90
C TYR A 10 12.36 5.48 -18.29
N PRO A 11 11.88 6.74 -18.37
CA PRO A 11 11.76 7.51 -19.62
C PRO A 11 13.09 7.95 -20.24
N PHE A 12 14.17 7.22 -19.95
CA PHE A 12 15.52 7.53 -20.38
C PHE A 12 16.15 6.32 -21.06
N ILE A 13 17.01 6.60 -22.06
CA ILE A 13 17.74 5.57 -22.78
C ILE A 13 19.24 5.84 -22.73
N LEU A 14 20.02 4.75 -22.61
CA LEU A 14 21.46 4.81 -22.79
C LEU A 14 21.77 5.00 -24.27
N LYS A 15 22.39 6.14 -24.60
CA LYS A 15 22.81 6.49 -25.96
C LYS A 15 24.31 6.32 -26.08
N SER A 16 24.75 5.45 -26.98
CA SER A 16 26.17 5.31 -27.28
C SER A 16 26.70 6.56 -27.98
N PRO A 17 27.87 7.08 -27.58
CA PRO A 17 28.47 8.21 -28.28
C PRO A 17 28.74 7.88 -29.76
N ARG A 18 28.73 8.91 -30.60
CA ARG A 18 29.11 8.76 -32.02
C ARG A 18 30.58 8.31 -32.10
N ASN A 19 30.91 7.51 -33.11
CA ASN A 19 32.27 7.01 -33.39
C ASN A 19 32.91 6.06 -32.37
N TYR A 20 32.24 5.68 -31.28
CA TYR A 20 32.76 4.66 -30.37
C TYR A 20 32.76 3.25 -31.00
N LYS A 21 33.78 2.45 -30.67
CA LYS A 21 33.93 1.06 -31.11
C LYS A 21 32.94 0.10 -30.44
N ILE A 22 32.39 0.52 -29.30
CA ILE A 22 31.41 -0.22 -28.51
C ILE A 22 30.05 0.51 -28.58
N LYS A 23 28.97 -0.26 -28.56
CA LYS A 23 27.59 0.23 -28.45
C LYS A 23 26.91 -0.38 -27.24
N PHE A 24 25.94 0.32 -26.67
CA PHE A 24 25.02 -0.25 -25.69
C PHE A 24 24.04 -1.17 -26.41
N GLY A 25 24.07 -2.44 -26.02
CA GLY A 25 23.08 -3.45 -26.38
C GLY A 25 21.82 -3.31 -25.54
N THR A 26 21.97 -3.09 -24.25
CA THR A 26 20.87 -2.76 -23.34
C THR A 26 20.75 -1.24 -23.28
N ARG A 27 19.72 -0.69 -23.92
CA ARG A 27 19.48 0.76 -23.95
C ARG A 27 18.43 1.22 -22.95
N SER A 28 17.48 0.35 -22.65
CA SER A 28 16.44 0.63 -21.66
C SER A 28 17.01 0.57 -20.25
N LEU A 29 16.54 1.46 -19.41
CA LEU A 29 16.86 1.50 -17.98
C LEU A 29 15.66 0.95 -17.23
N TYR A 30 15.74 -0.29 -16.78
CA TYR A 30 14.71 -0.93 -15.94
C TYR A 30 14.59 -0.23 -14.59
N VAL A 31 13.35 0.02 -14.17
CA VAL A 31 13.01 0.54 -12.85
C VAL A 31 13.44 -0.46 -11.77
N ASP A 32 13.67 -0.01 -10.54
CA ASP A 32 14.09 -0.82 -9.37
C ASP A 32 15.43 -1.57 -9.50
N LEU A 33 15.98 -1.74 -10.70
CA LEU A 33 17.28 -2.37 -10.90
C LEU A 33 18.38 -1.44 -10.35
N PRO A 34 19.29 -1.94 -9.49
CA PRO A 34 20.26 -1.09 -8.81
C PRO A 34 21.09 -0.26 -9.80
N TRP A 35 21.10 1.06 -9.58
CA TRP A 35 21.69 2.06 -10.46
C TRP A 35 23.17 1.82 -10.75
N GLN A 36 23.89 1.16 -9.83
CA GLN A 36 25.29 0.79 -9.97
C GLN A 36 25.52 -0.09 -11.21
N SER A 37 24.53 -0.88 -11.63
CA SER A 37 24.58 -1.65 -12.87
C SER A 37 24.75 -0.75 -14.09
N TYR A 38 24.03 0.37 -14.14
CA TYR A 38 24.10 1.32 -15.25
C TYR A 38 25.35 2.21 -15.15
N ARG A 39 25.79 2.53 -13.94
CA ARG A 39 27.07 3.20 -13.71
C ARG A 39 28.23 2.39 -14.32
N PHE A 40 28.27 1.08 -14.08
CA PHE A 40 29.29 0.23 -14.68
C PHE A 40 29.26 0.28 -16.21
N LEU A 41 28.08 0.25 -16.83
CA LEU A 41 27.96 0.37 -18.29
C LEU A 41 28.54 1.70 -18.81
N GLN A 42 28.27 2.80 -18.11
CA GLN A 42 28.82 4.11 -18.46
C GLN A 42 30.35 4.15 -18.29
N GLU A 43 30.87 3.63 -17.19
CA GLU A 43 32.32 3.55 -16.91
C GLU A 43 33.03 2.68 -17.95
N ALA A 44 32.52 1.47 -18.23
CA ALA A 44 33.07 0.56 -19.24
C ALA A 44 33.11 1.18 -20.65
N MET A 45 32.10 2.00 -20.99
CA MET A 45 32.10 2.76 -22.25
C MET A 45 33.16 3.84 -22.26
N ASN A 46 33.34 4.58 -21.15
CA ASN A 46 34.29 5.68 -21.04
C ASN A 46 35.76 5.22 -21.04
N THR A 47 36.04 4.09 -20.39
CA THR A 47 37.39 3.49 -20.37
C THR A 47 37.73 2.77 -21.67
N GLY A 48 36.74 2.45 -22.50
CA GLY A 48 36.93 1.87 -23.81
C GLY A 48 37.26 0.37 -23.80
N LEU A 49 36.78 -0.38 -22.79
CA LEU A 49 37.02 -1.82 -22.64
C LEU A 49 36.65 -2.58 -23.91
N SER A 50 37.63 -3.17 -24.57
CA SER A 50 37.51 -3.61 -25.96
C SER A 50 37.40 -5.12 -26.13
N THR A 51 37.74 -5.88 -25.09
CA THR A 51 37.68 -7.35 -25.09
C THR A 51 36.68 -7.90 -24.08
N THR A 52 36.22 -9.13 -24.31
CA THR A 52 35.26 -9.81 -23.41
C THR A 52 35.89 -10.09 -22.05
N GLU A 53 37.16 -10.45 -22.04
CA GLU A 53 37.96 -10.76 -20.86
C GLU A 53 38.18 -9.51 -19.99
N GLU A 54 38.51 -8.36 -20.61
CA GLU A 54 38.60 -7.07 -19.91
C GLU A 54 37.27 -6.72 -19.23
N VAL A 55 36.15 -6.79 -19.95
CA VAL A 55 34.82 -6.49 -19.39
C VAL A 55 34.48 -7.43 -18.24
N ARG A 56 34.80 -8.72 -18.37
CA ARG A 56 34.53 -9.71 -17.32
C ARG A 56 35.37 -9.46 -16.06
N GLU A 57 36.64 -9.13 -16.22
CA GLU A 57 37.57 -8.86 -15.12
C GLU A 57 37.16 -7.60 -14.36
N GLU A 58 36.92 -6.50 -15.08
CA GLU A 58 36.49 -5.23 -14.49
C GLU A 58 35.10 -5.37 -13.84
N TRP A 59 34.18 -6.13 -14.44
CA TRP A 59 32.89 -6.43 -13.81
C TRP A 59 33.07 -7.20 -12.50
N ARG A 60 33.98 -8.17 -12.44
CA ARG A 60 34.25 -8.94 -11.20
C ARG A 60 34.81 -8.02 -10.10
N LYS A 61 35.75 -7.14 -10.43
CA LYS A 61 36.27 -6.14 -9.48
C LYS A 61 35.17 -5.17 -9.03
N PHE A 62 34.34 -4.71 -9.95
CA PHE A 62 33.22 -3.83 -9.64
C PHE A 62 32.23 -4.49 -8.67
N LEU A 63 31.89 -5.77 -8.87
CA LEU A 63 31.04 -6.53 -7.97
C LEU A 63 31.62 -6.67 -6.55
N GLN A 64 32.95 -6.74 -6.40
CA GLN A 64 33.57 -6.78 -5.06
C GLN A 64 33.32 -5.47 -4.29
N ASN A 65 33.37 -4.34 -4.98
CA ASN A 65 33.15 -3.01 -4.38
C ASN A 65 31.67 -2.72 -4.09
N TYR A 66 30.75 -3.35 -4.85
CA TYR A 66 29.30 -3.14 -4.75
C TYR A 66 28.55 -4.41 -4.38
N ASN A 67 29.18 -5.30 -3.61
CA ASN A 67 28.63 -6.61 -3.24
C ASN A 67 27.24 -6.46 -2.60
N ASN A 68 27.10 -5.53 -1.66
CA ASN A 68 25.87 -5.31 -0.89
C ASN A 68 24.66 -4.83 -1.73
N SER A 69 24.88 -4.33 -2.95
CA SER A 69 23.80 -3.81 -3.81
C SER A 69 23.58 -4.59 -5.11
N LEU A 70 24.57 -5.36 -5.57
CA LEU A 70 24.51 -6.08 -6.85
C LEU A 70 24.55 -7.61 -6.70
N VAL A 71 24.81 -8.12 -5.50
CA VAL A 71 24.87 -9.56 -5.21
C VAL A 71 23.80 -9.89 -4.19
N PHE A 72 22.98 -10.88 -4.53
CA PHE A 72 21.91 -11.39 -3.70
C PHE A 72 22.10 -12.89 -3.50
N HIS A 73 22.11 -13.35 -2.25
CA HIS A 73 22.48 -14.72 -1.86
C HIS A 73 23.74 -15.27 -2.57
N GLY A 74 24.80 -14.45 -2.61
CA GLY A 74 26.09 -14.81 -3.23
C GLY A 74 26.06 -14.86 -4.77
N LYS A 75 24.94 -14.52 -5.42
CA LYS A 75 24.78 -14.50 -6.88
C LYS A 75 24.58 -13.07 -7.38
N PRO A 76 25.27 -12.62 -8.44
CA PRO A 76 25.05 -11.29 -8.98
C PRO A 76 23.69 -11.21 -9.68
N LEU A 77 22.94 -10.14 -9.41
CA LEU A 77 21.62 -9.81 -10.00
C LEU A 77 21.70 -9.61 -11.51
N VAL A 78 22.84 -9.12 -11.98
CA VAL A 78 23.09 -8.83 -13.40
C VAL A 78 24.43 -9.40 -13.82
N SER A 79 24.53 -9.69 -15.11
CA SER A 79 25.80 -10.01 -15.77
C SER A 79 26.03 -9.03 -16.91
N VAL A 80 27.27 -8.65 -17.14
CA VAL A 80 27.65 -7.77 -18.24
C VAL A 80 28.47 -8.58 -19.23
N SER A 81 28.10 -8.50 -20.51
CA SER A 81 28.79 -9.19 -21.59
C SER A 81 29.10 -8.26 -22.74
N LEU A 82 30.24 -8.47 -23.38
CA LEU A 82 30.59 -7.84 -24.65
C LEU A 82 30.32 -8.85 -25.77
N ARG A 83 29.45 -8.50 -26.71
CA ARG A 83 29.09 -9.38 -27.85
C ARG A 83 29.48 -8.72 -29.16
N THR A 84 30.20 -9.44 -30.02
CA THR A 84 30.39 -9.03 -31.41
C THR A 84 29.23 -9.60 -32.24
N THR A 85 28.76 -8.83 -33.22
CA THR A 85 27.74 -9.31 -34.16
C THR A 85 28.39 -9.46 -35.53
N PRO A 86 28.09 -10.53 -36.29
CA PRO A 86 28.73 -10.76 -37.61
C PRO A 86 28.56 -9.59 -38.58
N PHE A 87 27.45 -8.86 -38.44
CA PHE A 87 27.03 -7.79 -39.34
C PHE A 87 27.49 -6.39 -38.91
N SER A 88 28.12 -6.24 -37.73
CA SER A 88 28.60 -4.95 -37.24
C SER A 88 30.03 -5.09 -36.72
N LYS A 89 30.94 -4.27 -37.26
CA LYS A 89 32.32 -4.14 -36.76
C LYS A 89 32.41 -3.58 -35.32
N LYS A 90 31.28 -3.23 -34.70
CA LYS A 90 31.20 -2.69 -33.34
C LYS A 90 30.78 -3.78 -32.35
N ALA A 91 31.48 -3.81 -31.22
CA ALA A 91 31.13 -4.63 -30.09
C ALA A 91 29.91 -4.05 -29.35
N ILE A 92 29.12 -4.92 -28.73
CA ILE A 92 27.85 -4.58 -28.06
C ILE A 92 27.98 -4.93 -26.59
N LEU A 93 27.99 -3.91 -25.72
CA LEU A 93 27.98 -4.07 -24.28
C LEU A 93 26.54 -4.28 -23.81
N ARG A 94 26.25 -5.47 -23.27
CA ARG A 94 24.92 -5.91 -22.89
C ARG A 94 24.85 -6.18 -21.40
N LEU A 95 23.80 -5.67 -20.77
CA LEU A 95 23.40 -5.99 -19.41
C LEU A 95 22.32 -7.08 -19.47
N ASP A 96 22.63 -8.23 -18.90
CA ASP A 96 21.78 -9.41 -18.81
C ASP A 96 21.32 -9.56 -17.35
N VAL A 97 20.06 -9.17 -17.09
CA VAL A 97 19.42 -9.27 -15.76
C VAL A 97 18.98 -10.71 -15.52
N LYS A 98 19.29 -11.25 -14.34
CA LYS A 98 18.76 -12.54 -13.88
C LYS A 98 17.40 -12.30 -13.24
N TRP A 99 16.36 -12.29 -14.08
CA TRP A 99 15.02 -11.83 -13.68
C TRP A 99 14.44 -12.56 -12.47
N ASP A 100 14.53 -13.88 -12.40
CA ASP A 100 13.96 -14.64 -11.27
C ASP A 100 14.64 -14.25 -9.95
N LEU A 101 15.98 -14.20 -9.94
CA LEU A 101 16.76 -13.75 -8.79
C LEU A 101 16.49 -12.28 -8.43
N PHE A 102 16.26 -11.43 -9.43
CA PHE A 102 15.96 -10.02 -9.22
C PHE A 102 14.56 -9.81 -8.65
N ILE A 103 13.57 -10.60 -9.07
CA ILE A 103 12.21 -10.57 -8.50
C ILE A 103 12.26 -11.03 -7.04
N GLU A 104 13.00 -12.10 -6.74
CA GLU A 104 13.25 -12.58 -5.37
C GLU A 104 13.93 -11.51 -4.50
N TYR A 105 14.94 -10.83 -5.04
CA TYR A 105 15.58 -9.70 -4.36
C TYR A 105 14.58 -8.57 -4.02
N LEU A 106 13.68 -8.20 -4.94
CA LEU A 106 12.68 -7.17 -4.68
C LEU A 106 11.63 -7.65 -3.64
N GLU A 107 11.34 -8.94 -3.61
CA GLU A 107 10.44 -9.56 -2.63
C GLU A 107 11.02 -9.49 -1.20
N GLU A 108 12.28 -9.91 -1.02
CA GLU A 108 12.97 -9.82 0.27
C GLU A 108 13.11 -8.36 0.71
N LYS A 109 13.42 -7.46 -0.21
CA LYS A 109 13.54 -6.03 0.07
C LYS A 109 12.22 -5.41 0.53
N ALA A 110 11.11 -5.76 -0.12
CA ALA A 110 9.77 -5.31 0.28
C ALA A 110 9.42 -5.79 1.70
N THR A 111 9.74 -7.05 2.01
CA THR A 111 9.54 -7.64 3.34
C THR A 111 10.38 -6.93 4.40
N GLY A 112 11.66 -6.66 4.09
CA GLY A 112 12.56 -5.92 4.97
C GLY A 112 12.02 -4.53 5.33
N PHE A 113 11.52 -3.77 4.36
CA PHE A 113 10.91 -2.46 4.62
C PHE A 113 9.66 -2.54 5.51
N LEU A 114 8.84 -3.59 5.35
CA LEU A 114 7.67 -3.77 6.22
C LEU A 114 8.10 -3.98 7.68
N LEU A 115 9.11 -4.83 7.91
CA LEU A 115 9.64 -5.09 9.25
C LEU A 115 10.19 -3.81 9.91
N GLU A 116 10.92 -2.98 9.17
CA GLU A 116 11.46 -1.68 9.66
C GLU A 116 10.33 -0.69 10.05
N ILE A 117 9.21 -0.71 9.33
CA ILE A 117 8.04 0.11 9.67
C ILE A 117 7.33 -0.42 10.91
N GLU A 118 7.24 -1.75 11.06
CA GLU A 118 6.61 -2.38 12.22
C GLU A 118 7.37 -2.15 13.53
N THR A 119 8.70 -2.10 13.49
CA THR A 119 9.54 -1.76 14.65
C THR A 119 9.47 -0.28 15.02
N GLY A 120 8.82 0.55 14.18
CA GLY A 120 8.73 2.00 14.36
C GLY A 120 10.08 2.70 14.14
N GLU A 121 11.06 2.01 13.59
CA GLU A 121 12.36 2.57 13.24
C GLU A 121 12.23 3.54 12.07
N GLU A 122 11.27 3.30 11.16
CA GLU A 122 11.16 4.05 9.92
C GLU A 122 9.72 4.25 9.41
N CYS A 123 9.61 5.08 8.37
CA CYS A 123 8.37 5.42 7.68
C CYS A 123 8.43 4.89 6.23
N ILE A 124 7.27 4.58 5.66
CA ILE A 124 7.09 4.17 4.25
C ILE A 124 7.79 5.06 3.23
N MET A 125 8.08 6.31 3.57
CA MET A 125 8.86 7.20 2.73
C MET A 125 10.27 6.67 2.39
N LYS A 126 10.83 5.71 3.14
CA LYS A 126 12.09 5.06 2.75
C LYS A 126 11.94 4.23 1.48
N VAL A 127 10.82 3.51 1.28
CA VAL A 127 10.56 2.74 0.06
C VAL A 127 10.60 3.67 -1.16
N TYR A 128 9.87 4.78 -1.08
CA TYR A 128 9.85 5.78 -2.16
C TYR A 128 11.19 6.49 -2.33
N ARG A 129 11.88 6.79 -1.22
CA ARG A 129 13.22 7.36 -1.26
C ARG A 129 14.18 6.43 -2.00
N GLU A 130 14.15 5.13 -1.74
CA GLU A 130 14.98 4.13 -2.42
C GLU A 130 14.69 4.11 -3.93
N ILE A 131 13.41 4.07 -4.32
CA ILE A 131 12.98 4.09 -5.72
C ILE A 131 13.47 5.36 -6.44
N LEU A 132 13.32 6.52 -5.78
CA LEU A 132 13.72 7.82 -6.32
C LEU A 132 15.23 8.01 -6.35
N ILE A 133 15.96 7.61 -5.30
CA ILE A 133 17.43 7.61 -5.27
C ILE A 133 17.97 6.76 -6.41
N ASN A 134 17.36 5.61 -6.69
CA ASN A 134 17.77 4.78 -7.81
C ASN A 134 17.67 5.55 -9.13
N LEU A 135 16.55 6.21 -9.39
CA LEU A 135 16.38 7.06 -10.57
C LEU A 135 17.42 8.19 -10.63
N PHE A 136 17.50 9.00 -9.57
CA PHE A 136 18.38 10.18 -9.53
C PHE A 136 19.85 9.80 -9.63
N SER A 137 20.24 8.65 -9.09
CA SER A 137 21.61 8.14 -9.21
C SER A 137 21.96 7.68 -10.64
N ILE A 138 20.96 7.35 -11.47
CA ILE A 138 21.16 7.01 -12.89
C ILE A 138 21.28 8.26 -13.75
N ILE A 139 20.37 9.23 -13.56
CA ILE A 139 20.31 10.43 -14.39
C ILE A 139 21.34 11.49 -13.98
N GLY A 140 21.75 11.50 -12.71
CA GLY A 140 22.62 12.53 -12.14
C GLY A 140 21.91 13.86 -11.93
N ASP A 141 22.69 14.93 -11.79
CA ASP A 141 22.18 16.30 -11.68
C ASP A 141 21.73 16.78 -13.06
N THR A 142 20.44 16.64 -13.37
CA THR A 142 19.87 17.10 -14.63
C THR A 142 18.57 17.84 -14.39
N ASP A 143 18.46 19.06 -14.94
CA ASP A 143 17.22 19.87 -15.01
C ASP A 143 16.13 19.25 -15.90
N ARG A 144 16.21 17.94 -16.17
CA ARG A 144 15.30 17.25 -17.09
C ARG A 144 13.99 16.97 -16.38
N ARG A 145 12.91 17.53 -16.93
CA ARG A 145 11.55 17.15 -16.58
C ARG A 145 11.36 15.65 -16.83
N ILE A 146 10.91 14.93 -15.80
CA ILE A 146 10.52 13.53 -15.91
C ILE A 146 9.03 13.50 -16.20
N ASP A 147 8.66 13.18 -17.44
CA ASP A 147 7.26 13.08 -17.83
C ASP A 147 6.66 11.74 -17.34
N PRO A 148 5.44 11.75 -16.75
CA PRO A 148 4.79 10.54 -16.28
C PRO A 148 4.53 9.51 -17.39
N GLN A 149 4.84 8.24 -17.14
CA GLN A 149 4.67 7.12 -18.08
C GLN A 149 3.40 6.29 -17.85
N TYR A 150 2.27 6.95 -17.61
CA TYR A 150 1.00 6.27 -17.31
C TYR A 150 0.13 5.99 -18.54
N SER A 151 0.73 5.62 -19.67
CA SER A 151 -0.05 5.23 -20.86
C SER A 151 -0.84 3.94 -20.59
N LEU A 152 -2.00 3.78 -21.25
CA LEU A 152 -2.81 2.56 -21.16
C LEU A 152 -1.99 1.31 -21.49
N LEU A 153 -1.12 1.39 -22.50
CA LEU A 153 -0.23 0.29 -22.90
C LEU A 153 0.80 -0.04 -21.82
N THR A 154 1.41 0.97 -21.18
CA THR A 154 2.38 0.76 -20.10
C THR A 154 1.70 0.10 -18.91
N ARG A 155 0.49 0.55 -18.55
CA ARG A 155 -0.32 -0.03 -17.47
C ARG A 155 -0.66 -1.49 -17.76
N GLU A 156 -1.11 -1.81 -18.98
CA GLU A 156 -1.45 -3.19 -19.36
C GLU A 156 -0.23 -4.11 -19.29
N ARG A 157 0.94 -3.65 -19.75
CA ARG A 157 2.20 -4.40 -19.64
C ARG A 157 2.58 -4.64 -18.18
N PHE A 158 2.46 -3.62 -17.35
CA PHE A 158 2.77 -3.74 -15.94
C PHE A 158 1.79 -4.68 -15.22
N ARG A 159 0.49 -4.62 -15.53
CA ARG A 159 -0.50 -5.59 -15.02
C ARG A 159 -0.13 -7.03 -15.40
N LYS A 160 0.25 -7.28 -16.67
CA LYS A 160 0.74 -8.60 -17.11
C LYS A 160 2.02 -9.04 -16.40
N LEU A 161 2.87 -8.11 -15.98
CA LEU A 161 4.02 -8.41 -15.12
C LEU A 161 3.54 -8.93 -13.77
N LEU A 162 2.62 -8.21 -13.12
CA LEU A 162 2.06 -8.58 -11.81
C LEU A 162 1.33 -9.93 -11.84
N GLU A 163 0.60 -10.23 -12.92
CA GLU A 163 0.00 -11.55 -13.16
C GLU A 163 1.08 -12.63 -13.24
N ARG A 164 2.18 -12.36 -13.95
CA ARG A 164 3.27 -13.33 -14.17
C ARG A 164 4.14 -13.56 -12.94
N THR A 165 4.27 -12.56 -12.06
CA THR A 165 4.99 -12.69 -10.79
C THR A 165 4.10 -13.18 -9.64
N GLY A 166 2.81 -13.43 -9.89
CA GLY A 166 1.84 -13.87 -8.90
C GLY A 166 1.36 -12.76 -7.93
N ASP A 167 1.95 -11.56 -8.00
CA ASP A 167 1.61 -10.45 -7.12
C ASP A 167 0.16 -9.98 -7.30
N TYR A 168 -0.35 -9.98 -8.54
CA TYR A 168 -1.74 -9.59 -8.83
C TYR A 168 -2.74 -10.55 -8.17
N SER A 169 -2.59 -11.87 -8.39
CA SER A 169 -3.48 -12.88 -7.80
C SER A 169 -3.41 -12.88 -6.28
N TYR A 170 -2.22 -12.68 -5.71
CA TYR A 170 -2.04 -12.60 -4.25
C TYR A 170 -2.85 -11.43 -3.68
N ILE A 171 -2.69 -10.23 -4.24
CA ILE A 171 -3.42 -9.04 -3.80
C ILE A 171 -4.93 -9.24 -3.96
N LYS A 172 -5.41 -9.81 -5.07
CA LYS A 172 -6.85 -10.06 -5.27
C LYS A 172 -7.41 -11.04 -4.23
N ASN A 173 -6.66 -12.10 -3.90
CA ASN A 173 -7.07 -13.04 -2.85
C ASN A 173 -7.13 -12.37 -1.47
N LEU A 174 -6.16 -11.50 -1.14
CA LEU A 174 -6.20 -10.69 0.08
C LEU A 174 -7.47 -9.82 0.14
N LEU A 175 -7.86 -9.17 -0.96
CA LEU A 175 -9.09 -8.36 -0.99
C LEU A 175 -10.36 -9.21 -0.82
N VAL A 176 -10.39 -10.43 -1.34
CA VAL A 176 -11.48 -11.39 -1.10
C VAL A 176 -11.58 -11.72 0.39
N GLN A 177 -10.46 -12.04 1.04
CA GLN A 177 -10.44 -12.29 2.49
C GLN A 177 -10.90 -11.08 3.30
N LEU A 178 -10.46 -9.87 2.93
CA LEU A 178 -10.91 -8.65 3.60
C LEU A 178 -12.43 -8.49 3.50
N LYS A 179 -13.01 -8.76 2.33
CA LYS A 179 -14.47 -8.74 2.14
C LYS A 179 -15.17 -9.80 2.99
N GLU A 180 -14.62 -11.01 3.05
CA GLU A 180 -15.15 -12.11 3.84
C GLU A 180 -15.18 -11.79 5.34
N ILE A 181 -14.10 -11.20 5.87
CA ILE A 181 -14.06 -10.69 7.26
C ILE A 181 -15.26 -9.78 7.54
N ILE A 182 -15.52 -8.80 6.68
CA ILE A 182 -16.62 -7.84 6.86
C ILE A 182 -17.99 -8.53 6.75
N MET A 183 -18.15 -9.47 5.81
CA MET A 183 -19.39 -10.22 5.66
C MET A 183 -19.70 -11.09 6.88
N GLN A 184 -18.70 -11.73 7.49
CA GLN A 184 -18.88 -12.50 8.73
C GLN A 184 -19.26 -11.60 9.91
N VAL A 185 -18.71 -10.39 9.99
CA VAL A 185 -19.13 -9.39 10.99
C VAL A 185 -20.62 -9.06 10.85
N GLU A 186 -21.07 -8.79 9.63
CA GLU A 186 -22.48 -8.51 9.35
C GLU A 186 -23.36 -9.69 9.74
N GLU A 187 -23.01 -10.90 9.30
CA GLU A 187 -23.81 -12.10 9.53
C GLU A 187 -24.03 -12.39 11.02
N ARG A 188 -23.01 -12.21 11.86
CA ARG A 188 -23.11 -12.45 13.30
C ARG A 188 -23.91 -11.41 14.05
N LEU A 189 -23.98 -10.18 13.53
CA LEU A 189 -24.59 -9.05 14.25
C LEU A 189 -25.99 -8.68 13.71
N LYS A 190 -26.29 -8.92 12.43
CA LYS A 190 -27.52 -8.45 11.75
C LYS A 190 -28.82 -8.86 12.43
N ASN A 191 -28.88 -10.04 13.04
CA ASN A 191 -30.09 -10.54 13.70
C ASN A 191 -30.38 -9.82 15.02
N LYS A 192 -29.38 -9.16 15.61
CA LYS A 192 -29.51 -8.42 16.87
C LYS A 192 -29.53 -6.91 16.63
N ILE A 193 -28.88 -6.46 15.57
CA ILE A 193 -28.55 -5.06 15.31
C ILE A 193 -28.62 -4.86 13.80
N SER A 194 -29.79 -4.47 13.30
CA SER A 194 -30.07 -4.31 11.87
C SER A 194 -29.23 -3.19 11.22
N SER A 195 -28.91 -2.13 11.97
CA SER A 195 -28.14 -0.96 11.53
C SER A 195 -26.67 -1.29 11.22
N ILE A 196 -26.18 -2.49 11.57
CA ILE A 196 -24.83 -2.95 11.21
C ILE A 196 -24.60 -2.87 9.69
N HIS A 197 -25.67 -3.14 8.91
CA HIS A 197 -25.64 -3.18 7.45
C HIS A 197 -25.20 -1.86 6.82
N LEU A 198 -25.47 -0.71 7.47
CA LEU A 198 -25.06 0.61 6.99
C LEU A 198 -23.54 0.74 6.93
N TYR A 199 -22.85 0.27 7.97
CA TYR A 199 -21.40 0.31 8.06
C TYR A 199 -20.76 -0.76 7.18
N THR A 200 -21.26 -2.00 7.22
CA THR A 200 -20.67 -3.11 6.46
C THR A 200 -20.84 -2.91 4.95
N THR A 201 -21.96 -2.35 4.50
CA THR A 201 -22.13 -1.94 3.09
C THR A 201 -21.09 -0.89 2.68
N ASN A 202 -20.86 0.12 3.51
CA ASN A 202 -19.86 1.14 3.22
C ASN A 202 -18.44 0.54 3.14
N LEU A 203 -18.09 -0.33 4.08
CA LEU A 203 -16.82 -1.06 4.07
C LEU A 203 -16.68 -1.94 2.82
N ILE A 204 -17.74 -2.65 2.40
CA ILE A 204 -17.73 -3.47 1.18
C ILE A 204 -17.54 -2.61 -0.07
N MET A 205 -18.17 -1.43 -0.14
CA MET A 205 -17.97 -0.50 -1.25
C MET A 205 -16.52 0.00 -1.31
N ASP A 206 -15.92 0.36 -0.18
CA ASP A 206 -14.51 0.75 -0.11
C ASP A 206 -13.59 -0.39 -0.60
N ILE A 207 -13.88 -1.65 -0.26
CA ILE A 207 -13.13 -2.82 -0.76
C ILE A 207 -13.29 -3.00 -2.28
N GLN A 208 -14.49 -2.80 -2.82
CA GLN A 208 -14.73 -2.86 -4.27
C GLN A 208 -13.99 -1.75 -5.03
N LEU A 209 -13.91 -0.55 -4.46
CA LEU A 209 -13.15 0.56 -5.03
C LEU A 209 -11.64 0.28 -4.96
N LEU A 210 -11.17 -0.27 -3.86
CA LEU A 210 -9.80 -0.76 -3.70
C LEU A 210 -9.45 -1.82 -4.77
N ASP A 211 -10.36 -2.77 -5.01
CA ASP A 211 -10.23 -3.79 -6.05
C ASP A 211 -10.08 -3.19 -7.46
N ALA A 212 -10.92 -2.21 -7.79
CA ALA A 212 -10.85 -1.49 -9.06
C ALA A 212 -9.53 -0.69 -9.21
N LEU A 213 -9.00 -0.13 -8.12
CA LEU A 213 -7.72 0.57 -8.12
C LEU A 213 -6.53 -0.37 -8.36
N VAL A 214 -6.57 -1.59 -7.80
CA VAL A 214 -5.57 -2.62 -8.07
C VAL A 214 -5.60 -3.02 -9.55
N ASP A 215 -6.78 -3.16 -10.15
CA ASP A 215 -6.92 -3.50 -11.58
C ASP A 215 -6.30 -2.46 -12.51
N ILE A 216 -6.38 -1.17 -12.14
CA ILE A 216 -5.73 -0.08 -12.90
C ILE A 216 -4.32 0.26 -12.39
N VAL A 217 -3.81 -0.50 -11.42
CA VAL A 217 -2.50 -0.36 -10.78
C VAL A 217 -2.26 1.04 -10.21
N ASN A 218 -3.27 1.60 -9.54
CA ASN A 218 -3.19 2.87 -8.84
C ASN A 218 -2.98 2.64 -7.34
N ILE A 219 -1.77 2.19 -7.00
CA ILE A 219 -1.37 1.84 -5.63
C ILE A 219 -1.43 3.03 -4.66
N PRO A 220 -1.00 4.26 -5.01
CA PRO A 220 -1.10 5.38 -4.07
C PRO A 220 -2.55 5.67 -3.64
N ALA A 221 -3.50 5.61 -4.58
CA ALA A 221 -4.91 5.81 -4.26
C ALA A 221 -5.49 4.66 -3.42
N ALA A 222 -4.94 3.44 -3.52
CA ALA A 222 -5.39 2.29 -2.73
C ALA A 222 -5.24 2.54 -1.22
N TYR A 223 -4.18 3.24 -0.80
CA TYR A 223 -3.96 3.60 0.61
C TYR A 223 -5.04 4.54 1.17
N LEU A 224 -5.68 5.37 0.33
CA LEU A 224 -6.82 6.19 0.75
C LEU A 224 -7.99 5.31 1.22
N PHE A 225 -8.33 4.28 0.45
CA PHE A 225 -9.41 3.36 0.78
C PHE A 225 -9.05 2.48 1.98
N LEU A 226 -7.80 2.02 2.11
CA LEU A 226 -7.35 1.33 3.32
C LEU A 226 -7.45 2.21 4.57
N ARG A 227 -7.13 3.50 4.47
CA ARG A 227 -7.33 4.43 5.57
C ARG A 227 -8.81 4.57 5.92
N ASN A 228 -9.67 4.81 4.93
CA ASN A 228 -11.11 4.97 5.14
C ASN A 228 -11.75 3.72 5.77
N LEU A 229 -11.36 2.53 5.30
CA LEU A 229 -11.79 1.24 5.85
C LEU A 229 -11.47 1.13 7.34
N LEU A 230 -10.24 1.48 7.73
CA LEU A 230 -9.81 1.43 9.13
C LEU A 230 -10.60 2.46 9.97
N GLU A 231 -10.75 3.69 9.47
CA GLU A 231 -11.53 4.72 10.16
C GLU A 231 -13.00 4.28 10.37
N ASN A 232 -13.64 3.75 9.33
CA ASN A 232 -15.04 3.32 9.36
C ASN A 232 -15.25 2.08 10.24
N LEU A 233 -14.33 1.11 10.21
CA LEU A 233 -14.42 -0.07 11.06
C LEU A 233 -14.25 0.29 12.55
N VAL A 234 -13.32 1.18 12.86
CA VAL A 234 -13.10 1.64 14.25
C VAL A 234 -14.30 2.45 14.74
N LYS A 235 -14.88 3.31 13.89
CA LYS A 235 -16.13 4.02 14.21
C LYS A 235 -17.27 3.05 14.48
N LEU A 236 -17.47 2.06 13.61
CA LEU A 236 -18.46 1.00 13.83
C LEU A 236 -18.26 0.35 15.21
N PHE A 237 -17.01 -0.03 15.52
CA PHE A 237 -16.70 -0.64 16.81
C PHE A 237 -17.11 0.25 17.98
N VAL A 238 -16.67 1.51 17.96
CA VAL A 238 -16.87 2.44 19.07
C VAL A 238 -18.35 2.79 19.24
N TYR A 239 -19.07 3.04 18.15
CA TYR A 239 -20.50 3.35 18.23
C TYR A 239 -21.33 2.16 18.65
N LEU A 240 -20.95 0.94 18.24
CA LEU A 240 -21.59 -0.26 18.74
C LEU A 240 -21.37 -0.44 20.24
N ASP A 241 -20.15 -0.17 20.74
CA ASP A 241 -19.81 -0.27 22.15
C ASP A 241 -20.63 0.70 23.01
N ILE A 242 -20.72 1.97 22.59
CA ILE A 242 -21.57 3.00 23.22
C ILE A 242 -23.03 2.59 23.18
N GLY A 243 -23.49 2.08 22.04
CA GLY A 243 -24.86 1.62 21.88
C GLY A 243 -25.22 0.47 22.83
N LYS A 244 -24.31 -0.50 22.99
CA LYS A 244 -24.48 -1.60 23.94
C LYS A 244 -24.49 -1.14 25.39
N SER A 245 -23.66 -0.15 25.77
CA SER A 245 -23.58 0.30 27.17
C SER A 245 -24.81 1.08 27.64
N ILE A 246 -25.57 1.67 26.72
CA ILE A 246 -26.82 2.39 27.01
C ILE A 246 -28.08 1.62 26.60
N ASP A 247 -27.94 0.35 26.22
CA ASP A 247 -29.02 -0.53 25.74
C ASP A 247 -29.80 0.03 24.54
N TYR A 248 -29.09 0.72 23.63
CA TYR A 248 -29.67 1.30 22.41
C TYR A 248 -28.73 1.16 21.18
N PRO A 249 -28.27 -0.05 20.83
CA PRO A 249 -27.26 -0.25 19.80
C PRO A 249 -27.71 0.16 18.40
N ASP A 250 -28.92 -0.23 17.98
CA ASP A 250 -29.36 -0.03 16.61
C ASP A 250 -29.57 1.44 16.27
N GLY A 251 -30.21 2.19 17.17
CA GLY A 251 -30.43 3.61 16.99
C GLY A 251 -29.15 4.45 17.11
N ILE A 252 -28.19 4.04 17.95
CA ILE A 252 -26.87 4.71 17.99
C ILE A 252 -26.14 4.51 16.67
N LEU A 253 -26.09 3.30 16.13
CA LEU A 253 -25.43 3.05 14.86
C LEU A 253 -26.07 3.82 13.71
N SER A 254 -27.39 3.74 13.52
CA SER A 254 -28.07 4.43 12.43
C SER A 254 -27.95 5.95 12.54
N SER A 255 -28.15 6.50 13.74
CA SER A 255 -28.12 7.95 13.94
C SER A 255 -26.70 8.50 13.84
N MET A 256 -25.68 7.83 14.40
CA MET A 256 -24.30 8.31 14.28
C MET A 256 -23.79 8.23 12.83
N PHE A 257 -24.17 7.19 12.08
CA PHE A 257 -23.84 7.07 10.65
C PHE A 257 -24.35 8.28 9.85
N LEU A 258 -25.63 8.61 9.98
CA LEU A 258 -26.24 9.74 9.28
C LEU A 258 -25.77 11.09 9.84
N TYR A 259 -25.60 11.20 11.16
CA TYR A 259 -25.15 12.42 11.81
C TYR A 259 -23.76 12.83 11.33
N GLU A 260 -22.83 11.89 11.14
CA GLU A 260 -21.52 12.19 10.56
C GLU A 260 -21.61 12.74 9.13
N TYR A 261 -22.52 12.20 8.32
CA TYR A 261 -22.72 12.66 6.94
C TYR A 261 -23.30 14.08 6.90
N GLU A 262 -24.30 14.36 7.72
CA GLU A 262 -24.97 15.66 7.76
C GLU A 262 -24.13 16.78 8.41
N THR A 263 -23.09 16.41 9.16
CA THR A 263 -22.25 17.38 9.88
C THR A 263 -20.91 17.65 9.25
N PHE A 264 -20.65 17.10 8.05
CA PHE A 264 -19.39 17.26 7.35
C PHE A 264 -19.01 18.74 7.05
N ASP A 265 -20.00 19.60 6.79
CA ASP A 265 -19.79 21.02 6.44
C ASP A 265 -19.80 21.99 7.62
N LEU A 266 -20.23 21.54 8.80
CA LEU A 266 -20.22 22.38 10.00
C LEU A 266 -18.85 22.21 10.65
N LYS A 267 -18.17 23.32 10.99
CA LYS A 267 -16.91 23.35 11.78
C LYS A 267 -17.10 22.78 13.21
N LYS A 268 -17.61 21.56 13.33
CA LYS A 268 -17.96 20.92 14.59
C LYS A 268 -16.76 20.22 15.19
N GLN A 269 -16.74 20.20 16.52
CA GLN A 269 -15.68 19.60 17.32
C GLN A 269 -15.66 18.09 17.09
N ARG A 270 -14.67 17.61 16.33
CA ARG A 270 -14.31 16.19 16.35
C ARG A 270 -13.59 15.90 17.67
N VAL A 271 -13.90 14.77 18.29
CA VAL A 271 -13.18 14.28 19.45
C VAL A 271 -12.19 13.21 19.00
N TYR A 272 -10.93 13.35 19.41
CA TYR A 272 -9.82 12.45 19.08
C TYR A 272 -9.34 11.64 20.29
N SER A 273 -10.19 11.49 21.31
CA SER A 273 -9.91 10.65 22.48
C SER A 273 -11.12 9.80 22.84
N LEU A 274 -10.89 8.52 23.12
CA LEU A 274 -11.95 7.59 23.51
C LEU A 274 -12.51 7.96 24.89
N ASN A 275 -11.66 8.40 25.82
CA ASN A 275 -12.10 8.85 27.14
C ASN A 275 -13.02 10.08 27.05
N THR A 276 -12.67 11.08 26.24
CA THR A 276 -13.54 12.25 26.02
C THR A 276 -14.85 11.86 25.33
N LEU A 277 -14.84 10.85 24.45
CA LEU A 277 -16.07 10.34 23.86
C LEU A 277 -16.97 9.66 24.91
N ARG A 278 -16.39 8.91 25.84
CA ARG A 278 -17.13 8.29 26.97
C ARG A 278 -17.77 9.31 27.90
N GLU A 279 -17.16 10.49 28.09
CA GLU A 279 -17.84 11.57 28.83
C GLU A 279 -19.13 12.05 28.13
N ASN A 280 -19.16 11.96 26.80
CA ASN A 280 -20.35 12.27 26.01
C ASN A 280 -21.37 11.12 25.99
N GLU A 281 -20.99 9.89 26.34
CA GLU A 281 -21.90 8.75 26.52
C GLU A 281 -22.99 9.06 27.55
N ILE A 282 -22.64 9.73 28.65
CA ILE A 282 -23.61 10.19 29.66
C ILE A 282 -24.60 11.19 29.05
N LYS A 283 -24.15 12.08 28.17
CA LYS A 283 -25.03 13.03 27.49
C LYS A 283 -25.95 12.33 26.50
N ILE A 284 -25.41 11.37 25.75
CA ILE A 284 -26.15 10.54 24.79
C ILE A 284 -27.22 9.73 25.53
N SER A 285 -26.87 9.07 26.64
CA SER A 285 -27.81 8.34 27.50
C SER A 285 -28.97 9.23 27.98
N LYS A 286 -28.68 10.46 28.41
CA LYS A 286 -29.72 11.44 28.78
C LYS A 286 -30.62 11.84 27.61
N ILE A 287 -30.10 11.90 26.39
CA ILE A 287 -30.92 12.15 25.20
C ILE A 287 -31.83 10.96 24.96
N VAL A 288 -31.28 9.73 24.97
CA VAL A 288 -32.05 8.49 24.78
C VAL A 288 -33.17 8.36 25.82
N SER A 289 -32.91 8.68 27.09
CA SER A 289 -33.92 8.59 28.16
C SER A 289 -35.11 9.54 28.02
N VAL A 290 -34.98 10.60 27.22
CA VAL A 290 -36.07 11.57 26.96
C VAL A 290 -36.72 11.37 25.59
N LEU A 291 -36.28 10.38 24.81
CA LEU A 291 -36.96 10.01 23.57
C LEU A 291 -38.28 9.30 23.91
N PRO A 292 -39.36 9.60 23.17
CA PRO A 292 -40.64 8.94 23.39
C PRO A 292 -40.48 7.43 23.21
N SER A 293 -40.98 6.66 24.18
CA SER A 293 -41.00 5.20 24.12
C SER A 293 -42.19 4.75 23.27
N GLU A 294 -41.87 4.00 22.21
CA GLU A 294 -42.73 3.12 21.39
C GLU A 294 -43.10 3.61 19.97
N GLU A 295 -42.76 2.71 19.03
CA GLU A 295 -43.24 2.51 17.65
C GLU A 295 -42.77 3.42 16.50
N GLU A 296 -42.42 4.69 16.72
CA GLU A 296 -41.79 5.54 15.70
C GLU A 296 -40.61 6.32 16.29
N LEU A 297 -39.55 5.60 16.62
CA LEU A 297 -38.30 6.23 17.00
C LEU A 297 -37.64 6.81 15.74
N ASP A 298 -38.00 8.04 15.39
CA ASP A 298 -37.46 8.71 14.23
C ASP A 298 -35.98 9.02 14.46
N VAL A 299 -35.13 8.32 13.71
CA VAL A 299 -33.69 8.53 13.62
C VAL A 299 -33.36 10.02 13.42
N LEU A 300 -34.22 10.78 12.71
CA LEU A 300 -34.09 12.23 12.52
C LEU A 300 -34.31 13.01 13.81
N VAL A 301 -35.27 12.63 14.65
CA VAL A 301 -35.51 13.27 15.96
C VAL A 301 -34.27 13.10 16.84
N PHE A 302 -33.69 11.90 16.87
CA PHE A 302 -32.47 11.66 17.64
C PHE A 302 -31.29 12.46 17.08
N ILE A 303 -31.09 12.46 15.75
CA ILE A 303 -30.07 13.29 15.08
C ILE A 303 -30.23 14.78 15.41
N ASN A 304 -31.45 15.30 15.40
CA ASN A 304 -31.71 16.71 15.74
C ASN A 304 -31.37 16.99 17.21
N LYS A 305 -31.64 16.07 18.13
CA LYS A 305 -31.20 16.20 19.53
C LYS A 305 -29.67 16.15 19.66
N LEU A 306 -28.98 15.29 18.90
CA LEU A 306 -27.52 15.27 18.85
C LEU A 306 -26.96 16.62 18.34
N LYS A 307 -27.58 17.22 17.31
CA LYS A 307 -27.24 18.55 16.79
C LYS A 307 -27.47 19.64 17.83
N GLU A 308 -28.64 19.67 18.46
CA GLU A 308 -29.00 20.65 19.51
C GLU A 308 -28.01 20.62 20.68
N LYS A 309 -27.61 19.41 21.11
CA LYS A 309 -26.66 19.21 22.20
C LYS A 309 -25.19 19.31 21.77
N GLN A 310 -24.95 19.58 20.48
CA GLN A 310 -23.62 19.67 19.88
C GLN A 310 -22.74 18.46 20.25
N ILE A 311 -23.31 17.26 20.17
CA ILE A 311 -22.56 16.04 20.43
C ILE A 311 -21.43 15.94 19.38
N PRO A 312 -20.17 15.79 19.81
CA PRO A 312 -19.04 15.70 18.89
C PRO A 312 -19.07 14.37 18.12
N THR A 313 -18.61 14.39 16.88
CA THR A 313 -18.38 13.17 16.10
C THR A 313 -16.98 12.60 16.39
N LEU A 314 -16.76 11.34 16.04
CA LEU A 314 -15.49 10.70 16.28
C LEU A 314 -14.47 11.10 15.21
N GLY A 315 -13.35 11.67 15.64
CA GLY A 315 -12.18 11.88 14.82
C GLY A 315 -11.22 10.71 15.01
N ILE A 316 -10.80 10.09 13.91
CA ILE A 316 -9.76 9.07 13.93
C ILE A 316 -8.45 9.73 13.54
N ASN A 317 -7.45 9.58 14.41
CA ASN A 317 -6.06 9.95 14.14
C ASN A 317 -5.13 8.90 14.77
N ARG A 318 -3.82 9.08 14.59
CA ARG A 318 -2.79 8.19 15.13
C ARG A 318 -2.93 7.97 16.65
N ASP A 319 -3.06 9.06 17.41
CA ASP A 319 -3.11 8.98 18.88
C ASP A 319 -4.38 8.28 19.37
N PHE A 320 -5.51 8.54 18.73
CA PHE A 320 -6.77 7.85 18.99
C PHE A 320 -6.64 6.34 18.77
N LEU A 321 -6.02 5.91 17.66
CA LEU A 321 -5.86 4.48 17.37
C LEU A 321 -4.94 3.77 18.36
N LYS A 322 -3.91 4.47 18.85
CA LYS A 322 -3.04 3.99 19.93
C LYS A 322 -3.81 3.84 21.25
N GLU A 323 -4.62 4.85 21.60
CA GLU A 323 -5.51 4.80 22.77
C GLU A 323 -6.52 3.65 22.65
N PHE A 324 -7.19 3.54 21.50
CA PHE A 324 -8.19 2.53 21.19
C PHE A 324 -7.61 1.11 21.32
N SER A 325 -6.46 0.84 20.69
CA SER A 325 -5.81 -0.47 20.75
C SER A 325 -5.46 -0.86 22.18
N LYS A 326 -4.95 0.09 22.97
CA LYS A 326 -4.64 -0.13 24.39
C LYS A 326 -5.89 -0.42 25.22
N ILE A 327 -6.95 0.39 25.08
CA ILE A 327 -8.18 0.24 25.88
C ILE A 327 -8.92 -1.05 25.53
N LYS A 328 -8.92 -1.44 24.26
CA LYS A 328 -9.60 -2.65 23.78
C LYS A 328 -8.76 -3.92 23.90
N GLY A 329 -7.49 -3.79 24.33
CA GLY A 329 -6.57 -4.92 24.47
C GLY A 329 -6.25 -5.58 23.12
N LEU A 330 -6.16 -4.78 22.05
CA LEU A 330 -5.82 -5.24 20.71
C LEU A 330 -4.29 -5.30 20.60
N ASN A 331 -3.75 -6.49 20.33
CA ASN A 331 -2.31 -6.67 20.12
C ASN A 331 -1.90 -6.36 18.66
N VAL A 332 -2.28 -5.18 18.16
CA VAL A 332 -2.03 -4.74 16.78
C VAL A 332 -1.65 -3.26 16.75
N ASN A 333 -0.81 -2.88 15.79
CA ASN A 333 -0.26 -1.52 15.66
C ASN A 333 -1.09 -0.68 14.68
N LEU A 334 -2.35 -0.40 15.03
CA LEU A 334 -3.28 0.35 14.16
C LEU A 334 -2.80 1.77 13.85
N ASP A 335 -2.09 2.39 14.79
CA ASP A 335 -1.53 3.73 14.62
C ASP A 335 -0.44 3.74 13.54
N ILE A 336 0.37 2.68 13.45
CA ILE A 336 1.37 2.51 12.39
C ILE A 336 0.68 2.35 11.05
N LEU A 337 -0.30 1.44 10.91
CA LEU A 337 -1.03 1.24 9.66
C LEU A 337 -1.68 2.53 9.15
N TYR A 338 -2.30 3.28 10.06
CA TYR A 338 -2.91 4.57 9.75
C TYR A 338 -1.89 5.61 9.30
N SER A 339 -0.79 5.75 10.04
CA SER A 339 0.30 6.67 9.69
C SER A 339 0.90 6.32 8.33
N THR A 340 1.14 5.04 8.05
CA THR A 340 1.62 4.57 6.75
C THR A 340 0.70 5.00 5.60
N CYS A 341 -0.62 4.79 5.74
CA CYS A 341 -1.57 5.25 4.72
C CYS A 341 -1.56 6.78 4.59
N SER A 342 -1.56 7.48 5.73
CA SER A 342 -1.57 8.95 5.78
C SER A 342 -0.32 9.57 5.13
N ASP A 343 0.86 8.98 5.35
CA ASP A 343 2.11 9.46 4.80
C ASP A 343 2.12 9.35 3.27
N ILE A 344 1.56 8.29 2.69
CA ILE A 344 1.42 8.20 1.24
C ILE A 344 0.46 9.27 0.71
N ILE A 345 -0.72 9.38 1.32
CA ILE A 345 -1.77 10.28 0.82
C ILE A 345 -1.29 11.75 0.81
N HIS A 346 -0.55 12.18 1.83
CA HIS A 346 -0.20 13.58 2.02
C HIS A 346 1.24 13.94 1.64
N ASN A 347 2.17 12.99 1.72
CA ASN A 347 3.61 13.27 1.62
C ASN A 347 4.28 12.59 0.41
N GLN A 348 3.59 11.71 -0.32
CA GLN A 348 4.17 11.06 -1.48
C GLN A 348 4.04 11.92 -2.75
N PRO A 349 5.16 12.30 -3.39
CA PRO A 349 5.09 12.73 -4.78
C PRO A 349 4.78 11.50 -5.65
N PRO A 350 3.79 11.56 -6.55
CA PRO A 350 3.46 10.43 -7.41
C PRO A 350 4.69 10.02 -8.24
N LEU A 351 5.03 8.73 -8.25
CA LEU A 351 6.13 8.20 -9.05
C LEU A 351 5.81 8.40 -10.54
N PRO A 352 6.68 8.97 -11.38
CA PRO A 352 6.35 9.17 -12.80
C PRO A 352 6.41 7.87 -13.63
N PHE A 353 6.49 6.70 -13.00
CA PHE A 353 6.59 5.37 -13.61
C PHE A 353 6.07 4.32 -12.62
N PHE A 354 5.84 3.10 -13.12
CA PHE A 354 5.51 1.96 -12.27
C PHE A 354 6.75 1.34 -11.63
N SER A 355 6.66 0.96 -10.36
CA SER A 355 7.69 0.23 -9.61
C SER A 355 7.11 -1.10 -9.12
N LEU A 356 7.82 -2.20 -9.38
CA LEU A 356 7.45 -3.51 -8.85
C LEU A 356 7.71 -3.57 -7.34
N LEU A 357 8.74 -2.85 -6.86
CA LEU A 357 9.03 -2.73 -5.43
C LEU A 357 7.86 -2.08 -4.66
N GLU A 358 7.24 -1.04 -5.21
CA GLU A 358 6.05 -0.40 -4.62
C GLU A 358 4.88 -1.39 -4.47
N VAL A 359 4.60 -2.17 -5.52
CA VAL A 359 3.50 -3.16 -5.50
C VAL A 359 3.80 -4.31 -4.53
N LYS A 360 5.04 -4.81 -4.51
CA LYS A 360 5.45 -5.87 -3.58
C LYS A 360 5.37 -5.41 -2.13
N PHE A 361 5.79 -4.17 -1.85
CA PHE A 361 5.61 -3.58 -0.53
C PHE A 361 4.12 -3.48 -0.17
N PHE A 362 3.30 -2.94 -1.08
CA PHE A 362 1.86 -2.82 -0.87
C PHE A 362 1.19 -4.17 -0.59
N LYS A 363 1.58 -5.23 -1.30
CA LYS A 363 1.09 -6.60 -1.08
C LYS A 363 1.30 -7.05 0.37
N HIS A 364 2.52 -6.94 0.88
CA HIS A 364 2.86 -7.32 2.26
C HIS A 364 2.18 -6.41 3.30
N PHE A 365 2.13 -5.11 3.02
CA PHE A 365 1.41 -4.16 3.86
C PHE A 365 -0.09 -4.51 3.95
N LEU A 366 -0.72 -4.84 2.81
CA LEU A 366 -2.13 -5.22 2.74
C LEU A 366 -2.41 -6.50 3.54
N GLU A 367 -1.54 -7.50 3.45
CA GLU A 367 -1.65 -8.71 4.25
C GLU A 367 -1.64 -8.40 5.75
N LYS A 368 -0.65 -7.60 6.20
CA LYS A 368 -0.58 -7.19 7.61
C LYS A 368 -1.77 -6.35 8.05
N TYR A 369 -2.25 -5.49 7.16
CA TYR A 369 -3.43 -4.68 7.37
C TYR A 369 -4.65 -5.59 7.61
N ILE A 370 -4.87 -6.58 6.75
CA ILE A 370 -5.98 -7.54 6.86
C ILE A 370 -5.91 -8.34 8.15
N GLN A 371 -4.73 -8.84 8.52
CA GLN A 371 -4.53 -9.53 9.81
C GLN A 371 -4.95 -8.63 10.99
N SER A 372 -4.66 -7.33 10.92
CA SER A 372 -5.04 -6.38 11.97
C SER A 372 -6.54 -6.08 11.97
N ILE A 373 -7.17 -6.00 10.79
CA ILE A 373 -8.62 -5.87 10.64
C ILE A 373 -9.34 -7.10 11.19
N GLN A 374 -8.82 -8.31 10.93
CA GLN A 374 -9.37 -9.54 11.50
C GLN A 374 -9.39 -9.48 13.02
N VAL A 375 -8.30 -9.06 13.67
CA VAL A 375 -8.24 -8.93 15.15
C VAL A 375 -9.30 -7.95 15.67
N ILE A 376 -9.51 -6.81 15.00
CA ILE A 376 -10.57 -5.86 15.36
C ILE A 376 -11.95 -6.51 15.21
N ALA A 377 -12.18 -7.17 14.09
CA ALA A 377 -13.45 -7.79 13.73
C ALA A 377 -13.82 -8.94 14.68
N GLU A 378 -12.86 -9.79 15.04
CA GLU A 378 -13.03 -10.86 16.04
C GLU A 378 -13.39 -10.28 17.41
N LYS A 379 -12.72 -9.20 17.80
CA LYS A 379 -13.03 -8.50 19.06
C LYS A 379 -14.42 -7.85 19.03
N LEU A 380 -14.86 -7.36 17.86
CA LEU A 380 -16.16 -6.72 17.68
C LEU A 380 -17.32 -7.71 17.86
N ILE A 381 -17.18 -8.91 17.33
CA ILE A 381 -18.19 -9.98 17.36
C ILE A 381 -18.05 -10.93 18.55
N ASP A 382 -17.01 -10.76 19.37
CA ASP A 382 -16.64 -11.66 20.47
C ASP A 382 -16.55 -13.13 20.01
N GLY A 383 -15.84 -13.36 18.90
CA GLY A 383 -15.70 -14.68 18.31
C GLY A 383 -14.68 -14.71 17.18
N LYS A 384 -14.27 -15.91 16.76
CA LYS A 384 -13.26 -16.09 15.71
C LYS A 384 -13.82 -15.87 14.31
N ILE A 385 -12.98 -15.40 13.39
CA ILE A 385 -13.28 -15.37 11.97
C ILE A 385 -12.56 -16.53 11.31
N GLU A 386 -13.27 -17.28 10.48
CA GLU A 386 -12.72 -18.42 9.75
C GLU A 386 -12.40 -17.94 8.34
N LEU A 387 -11.13 -18.00 7.94
CA LEU A 387 -10.70 -17.67 6.58
C LEU A 387 -10.16 -18.92 5.91
N GLU A 388 -10.49 -19.11 4.64
CA GLU A 388 -9.82 -20.13 3.84
C GLU A 388 -8.34 -19.76 3.67
N GLU A 389 -7.44 -20.73 3.87
CA GLU A 389 -6.01 -20.54 3.64
C GLU A 389 -5.77 -20.17 2.16
N VAL A 390 -5.02 -19.09 1.92
CA VAL A 390 -4.65 -18.72 0.55
C VAL A 390 -3.58 -19.69 0.05
N HIS A 391 -3.98 -20.67 -0.75
CA HIS A 391 -3.04 -21.43 -1.56
C HIS A 391 -2.71 -20.64 -2.83
N VAL A 392 -1.65 -19.84 -2.76
CA VAL A 392 -1.03 -19.30 -3.98
C VAL A 392 -0.12 -20.40 -4.53
N SER A 393 -0.55 -21.04 -5.61
CA SER A 393 0.33 -21.94 -6.37
C SER A 393 1.48 -21.10 -6.95
N PRO A 394 2.75 -21.52 -6.74
CA PRO A 394 3.92 -20.78 -7.21
C PRO A 394 4.00 -20.64 -8.74
#